data_AF-A0A6P5L4H6-F1
#
_entry.id   AF-A0A6P5L4H6-F1
#
_cell.length_a   1.000
_cell.length_b   1.000
_cell.length_c   1.000
_cell.angle_alpha   90.00
_cell.angle_beta   90.00
_cell.angle_gamma   90.00
#
_symmetry.space_group_name_H-M   'P 1'
#
loop_
_entity.id
_entity.type
_entity.pdbx_description
1 polymer ?
#
loop_
_entity_poly.entity_id
_entity_poly.type
_entity_poly.pdbx_seq_one_letter_code
_entity_poly.pdbx_strand_id
1 'polypeptide(L)'
;MSPFQMKFTSIMMEMTVEEKKIIKRLDKCDFTEIHKYFVDKNEARKALPKEEKQKLKEEADRLQEEFGYCILDGHREKIGNFKTEPPGLFRGRGDHPKMGMLKKRIMPEDVIINCSRDSKIPEPPPGHKWKEVRFDNTVTWLASWTENIQNSIKYIMLNPSSKLKGEKDWQKYEVARRLKGVVDKIRFQYRFDWKSREMRKRQRAVALYFIDKLALRAGNEKEEGETADTVGCCSLRVEHIQLHHELDGQEHVVEFDFLGKDCIRYYNKVPVEKPVFKNLQLFMENKDPGDDLFDRLNTSTLNKHLQDLMDGLTAKVFRTYNASITLQEQLKALTSAEDNIAAKILSYNRANRAVAILCNHQRATPKTFEKSMQNLQTKIDAKKEQLAMAKQELKRAKADAKARKDVKSKSNVDKKKKLLAKLEEQLMKLCTQATDKEENKQVALGTSKLNYLDPRISVAWCKKFGVPVEKIYNKTQREKFAWAIDMADEEFEF
;
A
#
# COMPACT_ATOMS: atom_id res chain seq x y z
N MET A 1 15.13 -22.89 16.88
CA MET A 1 14.44 -22.61 18.16
C MET A 1 13.01 -22.23 17.86
N SER A 2 12.03 -22.66 18.65
CA SER A 2 10.66 -22.17 18.43
C SER A 2 10.61 -20.65 18.63
N PRO A 3 9.71 -19.90 17.96
CA PRO A 3 9.48 -18.49 18.25
C PRO A 3 9.19 -18.21 19.74
N PHE A 4 8.79 -19.25 20.49
CA PHE A 4 8.55 -19.21 21.93
C PHE A 4 9.86 -19.18 22.76
N GLN A 5 10.90 -19.92 22.35
CA GLN A 5 12.20 -19.92 23.03
C GLN A 5 12.98 -18.61 22.80
N MET A 6 12.94 -18.05 21.58
CA MET A 6 13.63 -16.77 21.30
C MET A 6 13.05 -15.58 22.07
N LYS A 7 11.71 -15.57 22.28
CA LYS A 7 11.03 -14.59 23.15
C LYS A 7 11.61 -14.61 24.57
N PHE A 8 11.75 -15.82 25.12
CA PHE A 8 12.19 -15.99 26.50
C PHE A 8 13.65 -15.59 26.69
N THR A 9 14.55 -16.00 25.78
CA THR A 9 15.98 -15.66 25.88
C THR A 9 16.21 -14.15 25.82
N SER A 10 15.54 -13.43 24.92
CA SER A 10 15.69 -11.98 24.81
C SER A 10 15.20 -11.24 26.06
N ILE A 11 14.12 -11.71 26.69
CA ILE A 11 13.58 -11.10 27.92
C ILE A 11 14.46 -11.43 29.12
N MET A 12 14.97 -12.67 29.20
CA MET A 12 15.89 -13.06 30.27
C MET A 12 17.14 -12.20 30.29
N MET A 13 17.63 -11.70 29.16
CA MET A 13 18.83 -10.82 29.15
C MET A 13 18.65 -9.57 30.01
N GLU A 14 17.43 -9.04 30.10
CA GLU A 14 17.09 -7.83 30.86
C GLU A 14 16.77 -8.12 32.34
N MET A 15 16.68 -9.39 32.75
CA MET A 15 16.45 -9.78 34.14
C MET A 15 17.71 -9.63 35.00
N THR A 16 17.51 -9.31 36.27
CA THR A 16 18.54 -9.35 37.31
C THR A 16 19.07 -10.78 37.51
N VAL A 17 20.20 -10.91 38.20
CA VAL A 17 20.81 -12.21 38.50
C VAL A 17 19.88 -13.04 39.40
N GLU A 18 19.18 -12.39 40.31
CA GLU A 18 18.22 -12.98 41.25
C GLU A 18 17.00 -13.53 40.52
N GLU A 19 16.42 -12.74 39.62
CA GLU A 19 15.27 -13.15 38.80
C GLU A 19 15.63 -14.34 37.90
N LYS A 20 16.82 -14.32 37.27
CA LYS A 20 17.32 -15.42 36.42
C LYS A 20 17.45 -16.75 37.18
N LYS A 21 17.74 -16.71 38.48
CA LYS A 21 17.82 -17.93 39.31
C LYS A 21 16.44 -18.56 39.50
N ILE A 22 15.38 -17.76 39.56
CA ILE A 22 14.01 -18.21 39.83
C ILE A 22 13.29 -18.54 38.51
N ILE A 23 13.27 -17.60 37.56
CA ILE A 23 12.48 -17.66 36.34
C ILE A 23 13.26 -18.40 35.25
N LYS A 24 13.16 -19.72 35.26
CA LYS A 24 13.90 -20.60 34.32
C LYS A 24 13.11 -21.00 33.10
N ARG A 25 11.77 -20.93 33.14
CA ARG A 25 10.92 -21.35 32.02
C ARG A 25 9.66 -20.50 31.92
N LEU A 26 9.35 -20.03 30.70
CA LEU A 26 8.19 -19.18 30.42
C LEU A 26 6.85 -19.90 30.59
N ASP A 27 6.80 -21.21 30.33
CA ASP A 27 5.58 -22.03 30.47
C ASP A 27 5.09 -22.12 31.93
N LYS A 28 5.96 -21.79 32.89
CA LYS A 28 5.62 -21.71 34.32
C LYS A 28 5.22 -20.31 34.78
N CYS A 29 5.30 -19.30 33.91
CA CYS A 29 4.92 -17.93 34.24
C CYS A 29 3.43 -17.70 33.92
N ASP A 30 2.68 -17.17 34.88
CA ASP A 30 1.30 -16.76 34.68
C ASP A 30 1.22 -15.24 34.44
N PHE A 31 0.68 -14.85 33.28
CA PHE A 31 0.48 -13.46 32.89
C PHE A 31 -1.01 -13.07 32.84
N THR A 32 -1.91 -13.90 33.35
CA THR A 32 -3.37 -13.69 33.28
C THR A 32 -3.80 -12.39 33.98
N GLU A 33 -3.27 -12.09 35.16
CA GLU A 33 -3.58 -10.86 35.89
C GLU A 33 -3.11 -9.60 35.13
N ILE A 34 -1.89 -9.64 34.58
CA ILE A 34 -1.34 -8.55 33.77
C ILE A 34 -2.18 -8.34 32.51
N HIS A 35 -2.61 -9.43 31.85
CA HIS A 35 -3.48 -9.37 30.70
C HIS A 35 -4.82 -8.71 31.05
N LYS A 36 -5.48 -9.16 32.13
CA LYS A 36 -6.74 -8.60 32.62
C LYS A 36 -6.61 -7.09 32.89
N TYR A 37 -5.57 -6.67 33.61
CA TYR A 37 -5.31 -5.25 33.87
C TYR A 37 -5.27 -4.41 32.59
N PHE A 38 -4.58 -4.87 31.53
CA PHE A 38 -4.50 -4.10 30.27
C PHE A 38 -5.81 -4.13 29.46
N VAL A 39 -6.60 -5.20 29.56
CA VAL A 39 -7.96 -5.24 29.00
C VAL A 39 -8.84 -4.21 29.68
N ASP A 40 -8.92 -4.25 31.02
CA ASP A 40 -9.73 -3.34 31.83
C ASP A 40 -9.31 -1.87 31.62
N LYS A 41 -8.00 -1.60 31.59
CA LYS A 41 -7.46 -0.25 31.31
C LYS A 41 -7.86 0.26 29.92
N ASN A 42 -7.91 -0.61 28.92
CA ASN A 42 -8.33 -0.22 27.58
C ASN A 42 -9.83 0.07 27.50
N GLU A 43 -10.65 -0.65 28.27
CA GLU A 43 -12.09 -0.39 28.41
C GLU A 43 -12.34 0.92 29.16
N ALA A 44 -11.68 1.14 30.29
CA ALA A 44 -11.74 2.38 31.04
C ALA A 44 -11.34 3.59 30.17
N ARG A 45 -10.27 3.45 29.37
CA ARG A 45 -9.85 4.50 28.43
C ARG A 45 -10.93 4.84 27.38
N LYS A 46 -11.68 3.85 26.90
CA LYS A 46 -12.81 4.10 25.98
C LYS A 46 -13.98 4.79 26.69
N ALA A 47 -14.19 4.46 27.96
CA ALA A 47 -15.23 5.03 28.80
C ALA A 47 -14.92 6.44 29.34
N LEU A 48 -13.71 6.98 29.12
CA LEU A 48 -13.33 8.32 29.60
C LEU A 48 -14.38 9.40 29.23
N PRO A 49 -14.71 10.32 30.16
CA PRO A 49 -15.57 11.45 29.90
C PRO A 49 -15.07 12.31 28.74
N LYS A 50 -16.00 13.05 28.11
CA LYS A 50 -15.67 13.96 27.00
C LYS A 50 -14.64 15.01 27.39
N GLU A 51 -14.70 15.52 28.62
CA GLU A 51 -13.77 16.53 29.13
C GLU A 51 -12.33 16.00 29.22
N GLU A 52 -12.13 14.80 29.77
CA GLU A 52 -10.79 14.20 29.86
C GLU A 52 -10.22 13.85 28.48
N LYS A 53 -11.06 13.34 27.58
CA LYS A 53 -10.68 13.12 26.17
C LYS A 53 -10.24 14.41 25.48
N GLN A 54 -10.88 15.54 25.82
CA GLN A 54 -10.54 16.84 25.28
C GLN A 54 -9.18 17.34 25.84
N LYS A 55 -8.94 17.20 27.15
CA LYS A 55 -7.64 17.52 27.78
C LYS A 55 -6.48 16.73 27.14
N LEU A 56 -6.65 15.42 26.94
CA LEU A 56 -5.65 14.57 26.28
C LEU A 56 -5.39 14.99 24.82
N LYS A 57 -6.42 15.48 24.13
CA LYS A 57 -6.29 15.98 22.76
C LYS A 57 -5.50 17.30 22.74
N GLU A 58 -5.80 18.22 23.65
CA GLU A 58 -5.08 19.50 23.77
C GLU A 58 -3.60 19.30 24.10
N GLU A 59 -3.28 18.35 24.98
CA GLU A 59 -1.90 17.96 25.27
C GLU A 59 -1.19 17.39 24.03
N ALA A 60 -1.88 16.53 23.27
CA ALA A 60 -1.35 15.97 22.03
C ALA A 60 -1.12 17.05 20.95
N ASP A 61 -2.03 18.02 20.84
CA ASP A 61 -1.94 19.14 19.91
C ASP A 61 -0.79 20.09 20.30
N ARG A 62 -0.59 20.36 21.59
CA ARG A 62 0.58 21.11 22.09
C ARG A 62 1.90 20.43 21.73
N LEU A 63 2.00 19.13 21.97
CA LEU A 63 3.20 18.35 21.64
C LEU A 63 3.46 18.32 20.12
N GLN A 64 2.40 18.26 19.31
CA GLN A 64 2.48 18.37 17.86
C GLN A 64 2.96 19.74 17.41
N GLU A 65 2.54 20.82 18.07
CA GLU A 65 2.95 22.19 17.73
C GLU A 65 4.42 22.44 18.07
N GLU A 66 4.88 21.91 19.21
CA GLU A 66 6.25 22.06 19.71
C GLU A 66 7.27 21.19 18.94
N PHE A 67 6.97 19.90 18.72
CA PHE A 67 7.94 18.95 18.15
C PHE A 67 7.57 18.41 16.77
N GLY A 68 6.36 18.68 16.30
CA GLY A 68 5.84 18.08 15.07
C GLY A 68 6.18 18.86 13.79
N TYR A 69 6.99 19.91 13.89
CA TYR A 69 7.39 20.77 12.77
C TYR A 69 8.88 21.09 12.83
N CYS A 70 9.48 21.34 11.68
CA CYS A 70 10.83 21.88 11.55
C CYS A 70 10.84 23.07 10.60
N ILE A 71 11.95 23.81 10.57
CA ILE A 71 12.21 24.82 9.54
C ILE A 71 13.16 24.21 8.51
N LEU A 72 12.75 24.21 7.25
CA LEU A 72 13.58 23.80 6.11
C LEU A 72 13.58 24.94 5.10
N ASP A 73 14.75 25.48 4.78
CA ASP A 73 14.94 26.58 3.82
C ASP A 73 13.99 27.77 4.06
N GLY A 74 13.79 28.15 5.32
CA GLY A 74 12.92 29.24 5.74
C GLY A 74 11.42 28.89 5.81
N HIS A 75 11.01 27.69 5.42
CA HIS A 75 9.62 27.24 5.47
C HIS A 75 9.37 26.31 6.64
N ARG A 76 8.23 26.51 7.33
CA ARG A 76 7.76 25.61 8.38
C ARG A 76 7.14 24.37 7.76
N GLU A 77 7.78 23.23 7.98
CA GLU A 77 7.42 21.94 7.39
C GLU A 77 7.02 20.93 8.45
N LYS A 78 6.02 20.11 8.17
CA LYS A 78 5.54 19.10 9.10
C LYS A 78 6.49 17.90 9.13
N ILE A 79 6.77 17.38 10.32
CA ILE A 79 7.54 16.14 10.50
C ILE A 79 6.59 14.93 10.44
N GLY A 80 7.01 13.87 9.74
CA GLY A 80 6.19 12.68 9.53
C GLY A 80 6.03 11.83 10.80
N ASN A 81 7.13 11.54 11.49
CA ASN A 81 7.20 10.63 12.62
C ASN A 81 8.10 11.16 13.74
N PHE A 82 7.77 12.30 14.33
CA PHE A 82 8.58 12.95 15.37
C PHE A 82 8.62 12.18 16.71
N LYS A 83 7.66 11.28 16.96
CA LYS A 83 7.66 10.39 18.13
C LYS A 83 8.45 9.13 17.82
N THR A 84 9.43 8.80 18.67
CA THR A 84 10.17 7.54 18.56
C THR A 84 9.25 6.35 18.83
N GLU A 85 9.50 5.21 18.18
CA GLU A 85 8.73 3.99 18.42
C GLU A 85 8.95 3.55 19.89
N PRO A 86 7.88 3.25 20.65
CA PRO A 86 8.04 2.73 22.00
C PRO A 86 8.67 1.32 21.99
N PRO A 87 9.33 0.92 23.09
CA PRO A 87 9.85 -0.45 23.22
C PRO A 87 8.71 -1.47 23.19
N GLY A 88 9.03 -2.71 22.82
CA GLY A 88 8.05 -3.79 22.76
C GLY A 88 8.59 -5.03 22.08
N LEU A 89 7.73 -6.02 21.83
CA LEU A 89 8.14 -7.25 21.16
C LEU A 89 8.08 -7.08 19.64
N PHE A 90 9.17 -7.42 18.95
CA PHE A 90 9.23 -7.38 17.50
C PHE A 90 8.27 -8.40 16.89
N ARG A 91 7.38 -7.94 16.02
CA ARG A 91 6.43 -8.77 15.28
C ARG A 91 6.72 -8.64 13.79
N GLY A 92 7.78 -9.32 13.34
CA GLY A 92 8.07 -9.48 11.92
C GLY A 92 6.90 -10.12 11.18
N ARG A 93 6.77 -9.86 9.88
CA ARG A 93 5.71 -10.45 9.05
C ARG A 93 6.09 -11.86 8.61
N GLY A 94 5.09 -12.72 8.41
CA GLY A 94 5.29 -14.13 8.08
C GLY A 94 6.03 -14.89 9.17
N ASP A 95 6.76 -15.93 8.77
CA ASP A 95 7.59 -16.72 9.69
C ASP A 95 8.97 -16.08 9.88
N HIS A 96 8.97 -14.88 10.46
CA HIS A 96 10.20 -14.13 10.65
C HIS A 96 11.03 -14.73 11.80
N PRO A 97 12.30 -15.09 11.58
CA PRO A 97 13.13 -15.78 12.58
C PRO A 97 13.28 -14.97 13.88
N LYS A 98 13.45 -13.65 13.79
CA LYS A 98 13.56 -12.75 14.94
C LYS A 98 12.23 -12.39 15.65
N MET A 99 11.09 -12.97 15.26
CA MET A 99 9.81 -12.64 15.88
C MET A 99 9.81 -12.92 17.39
N GLY A 100 9.43 -11.92 18.18
CA GLY A 100 9.34 -11.98 19.62
C GLY A 100 10.58 -11.45 20.36
N MET A 101 11.66 -11.11 19.67
CA MET A 101 12.79 -10.40 20.27
C MET A 101 12.37 -9.03 20.80
N LEU A 102 13.01 -8.57 21.88
CA LEU A 102 12.74 -7.28 22.49
C LEU A 102 13.32 -6.13 21.65
N LYS A 103 12.45 -5.23 21.17
CA LYS A 103 12.83 -3.90 20.72
C LYS A 103 13.13 -3.04 21.94
N LYS A 104 14.38 -2.61 22.08
CA LYS A 104 14.82 -1.80 23.22
C LYS A 104 14.27 -0.38 23.13
N ARG A 105 14.22 0.30 24.28
CA ARG A 105 13.93 1.74 24.33
C ARG A 105 15.10 2.48 23.71
N ILE A 106 14.81 3.37 22.76
CA ILE A 106 15.81 4.27 22.19
C ILE A 106 16.09 5.38 23.20
N MET A 107 17.35 5.54 23.57
CA MET A 107 17.83 6.57 24.48
C MET A 107 18.42 7.75 23.68
N PRO A 108 18.52 8.97 24.24
CA PRO A 108 19.19 10.08 23.57
C PRO A 108 20.60 9.74 23.07
N GLU A 109 21.33 8.90 23.81
CA GLU A 109 22.67 8.43 23.48
C GLU A 109 22.73 7.52 22.24
N ASP A 110 21.58 7.06 21.73
CA ASP A 110 21.46 6.31 20.48
C ASP A 110 21.15 7.21 19.28
N VAL A 111 20.68 8.43 19.52
CA VAL A 111 20.11 9.33 18.52
C VAL A 111 21.17 10.27 17.95
N ILE A 112 21.27 10.26 16.63
CA ILE A 112 22.06 11.19 15.84
C ILE A 112 21.13 12.28 15.32
N ILE A 113 21.42 13.54 15.63
CA ILE A 113 20.69 14.72 15.14
C ILE A 113 21.37 15.25 13.89
N ASN A 114 20.59 15.61 12.88
CA ASN A 114 21.05 16.33 11.69
C ASN A 114 20.31 17.66 11.56
N CYS A 115 21.07 18.75 11.48
CA CYS A 115 20.55 20.11 11.37
C CYS A 115 21.53 21.00 10.60
N SER A 116 21.22 22.29 10.41
CA SER A 116 22.14 23.24 9.80
C SER A 116 23.08 23.85 10.85
N ARG A 117 24.31 24.21 10.47
CA ARG A 117 25.32 24.76 11.40
C ARG A 117 24.89 26.07 12.08
N ASP A 118 24.08 26.84 11.37
CA ASP A 118 23.51 28.13 11.75
C ASP A 118 22.14 28.00 12.46
N SER A 119 21.61 26.78 12.61
CA SER A 119 20.34 26.55 13.30
C SER A 119 20.51 26.35 14.80
N LYS A 120 19.42 26.54 15.56
CA LYS A 120 19.39 26.17 16.98
C LYS A 120 19.41 24.64 17.09
N ILE A 121 20.51 24.10 17.62
CA ILE A 121 20.64 22.66 17.87
C ILE A 121 19.64 22.23 18.96
N PRO A 122 18.81 21.19 18.73
CA PRO A 122 17.92 20.65 19.75
C PRO A 122 18.68 20.16 20.98
N GLU A 123 18.23 20.54 22.17
CA GLU A 123 18.83 20.08 23.43
C GLU A 123 18.34 18.67 23.79
N PRO A 124 19.21 17.77 24.27
CA PRO A 124 18.80 16.48 24.79
C PRO A 124 18.02 16.65 26.10
N PRO A 125 17.24 15.64 26.52
CA PRO A 125 16.63 15.63 27.84
C PRO A 125 17.66 15.89 28.96
N PRO A 126 17.28 16.52 30.08
CA PRO A 126 18.20 16.81 31.18
C PRO A 126 18.95 15.56 31.66
N GLY A 127 20.27 15.67 31.81
CA GLY A 127 21.14 14.56 32.22
C GLY A 127 21.57 13.61 31.10
N HIS A 128 21.11 13.84 29.86
CA HIS A 128 21.45 13.03 28.69
C HIS A 128 22.28 13.79 27.66
N LYS A 129 22.84 13.05 26.71
CA LYS A 129 23.52 13.62 25.53
C LYS A 129 23.08 12.90 24.26
N TRP A 130 23.06 13.62 23.15
CA TRP A 130 22.92 13.00 21.84
C TRP A 130 24.12 12.13 21.52
N LYS A 131 23.91 11.07 20.73
CA LYS A 131 25.01 10.25 20.19
C LYS A 131 25.98 11.11 19.38
N GLU A 132 25.42 11.95 18.52
CA GLU A 132 26.14 12.81 17.61
C GLU A 132 25.20 13.92 17.12
N VAL A 133 25.74 15.11 16.90
CA VAL A 133 25.09 16.17 16.13
C VAL A 133 25.92 16.41 14.88
N ARG A 134 25.30 16.29 13.71
CA ARG A 134 25.96 16.50 12.41
C ARG A 134 25.21 17.51 11.54
N PHE A 135 25.89 17.93 10.48
CA PHE A 135 25.42 18.96 9.55
C PHE A 135 25.60 18.48 8.10
N ASP A 136 24.89 17.40 7.75
CA ASP A 136 24.93 16.78 6.44
C ASP A 136 23.74 17.26 5.59
N ASN A 137 24.03 18.11 4.60
CA ASN A 137 23.04 18.66 3.67
C ASN A 137 22.79 17.76 2.45
N THR A 138 23.42 16.58 2.36
CA THR A 138 23.22 15.61 1.27
C THR A 138 22.08 14.63 1.57
N VAL A 139 21.60 14.61 2.82
CA VAL A 139 20.54 13.72 3.30
C VAL A 139 19.25 14.47 3.62
N THR A 140 18.15 13.74 3.82
CA THR A 140 16.82 14.34 4.07
C THR A 140 16.21 13.97 5.42
N TRP A 141 16.99 13.33 6.31
CA TRP A 141 16.52 12.94 7.64
C TRP A 141 16.97 13.97 8.68
N LEU A 142 16.14 14.13 9.73
CA LEU A 142 16.34 15.09 10.81
C LEU A 142 16.98 14.43 12.03
N ALA A 143 16.63 13.17 12.29
CA ALA A 143 17.25 12.35 13.30
C ALA A 143 17.34 10.90 12.82
N SER A 144 18.31 10.16 13.34
CA SER A 144 18.44 8.74 13.07
C SER A 144 18.97 7.96 14.27
N TRP A 145 18.73 6.65 14.30
CA TRP A 145 19.29 5.73 15.27
C TRP A 145 19.38 4.33 14.66
N THR A 146 20.20 3.46 15.25
CA THR A 146 20.29 2.05 14.87
C THR A 146 19.34 1.24 15.73
N GLU A 147 18.42 0.48 15.13
CA GLU A 147 17.55 -0.43 15.90
C GLU A 147 18.21 -1.79 16.15
N ASN A 148 17.89 -2.43 17.27
CA ASN A 148 18.65 -3.56 17.80
C ASN A 148 18.27 -4.95 17.24
N ILE A 149 17.24 -5.05 16.38
CA ILE A 149 16.76 -6.34 15.84
C ILE A 149 17.53 -6.70 14.57
N GLN A 150 17.61 -5.77 13.61
CA GLN A 150 18.29 -5.98 12.33
C GLN A 150 19.52 -5.07 12.15
N ASN A 151 19.89 -4.30 13.18
CA ASN A 151 20.94 -3.29 13.11
C ASN A 151 20.74 -2.27 11.97
N SER A 152 19.48 -2.07 11.57
CA SER A 152 19.12 -1.12 10.51
C SER A 152 18.99 0.29 11.06
N ILE A 153 19.29 1.29 10.24
CA ILE A 153 19.11 2.70 10.62
C ILE A 153 17.65 3.09 10.42
N LYS A 154 17.04 3.67 11.46
CA LYS A 154 15.72 4.31 11.43
C LYS A 154 15.88 5.82 11.37
N TYR A 155 14.88 6.49 10.81
CA TYR A 155 14.93 7.92 10.54
C TYR A 155 13.66 8.62 10.96
N ILE A 156 13.80 9.84 11.47
CA ILE A 156 12.76 10.86 11.48
C ILE A 156 12.90 11.67 10.19
N MET A 157 11.84 11.73 9.41
CA MET A 157 11.80 12.45 8.13
C MET A 157 10.58 13.36 8.06
N LEU A 158 10.63 14.29 7.12
CA LEU A 158 9.52 15.17 6.78
C LEU A 158 8.27 14.40 6.36
N ASN A 159 7.11 15.01 6.61
CA ASN A 159 5.81 14.49 6.23
C ASN A 159 5.69 14.39 4.70
N PRO A 160 4.93 13.42 4.15
CA PRO A 160 4.68 13.32 2.70
C PRO A 160 4.13 14.59 2.03
N SER A 161 3.50 15.51 2.76
CA SER A 161 3.02 16.80 2.23
C SER A 161 4.11 17.87 2.11
N SER A 162 5.32 17.63 2.63
CA SER A 162 6.43 18.59 2.54
C SER A 162 6.94 18.76 1.12
N LYS A 163 7.47 19.94 0.80
CA LYS A 163 8.01 20.25 -0.53
C LYS A 163 9.01 19.20 -1.00
N LEU A 164 10.01 18.88 -0.18
CA LEU A 164 11.07 17.93 -0.53
C LEU A 164 10.56 16.50 -0.80
N LYS A 165 9.52 16.05 -0.08
CA LYS A 165 8.90 14.74 -0.34
C LYS A 165 8.01 14.79 -1.58
N GLY A 166 7.27 15.87 -1.77
CA GLY A 166 6.42 16.11 -2.94
C GLY A 166 7.22 16.14 -4.24
N GLU A 167 8.32 16.89 -4.30
CA GLU A 167 9.19 16.99 -5.47
C GLU A 167 9.79 15.64 -5.87
N LYS A 168 10.27 14.85 -4.89
CA LYS A 168 10.76 13.48 -5.16
C LYS A 168 9.65 12.55 -5.64
N ASP A 169 8.43 12.68 -5.11
CA ASP A 169 7.28 11.88 -5.57
C ASP A 169 6.86 12.28 -6.99
N TRP A 170 6.89 13.57 -7.32
CA TRP A 170 6.68 14.08 -8.69
C TRP A 170 7.74 13.57 -9.67
N GLN A 171 9.04 13.73 -9.35
CA GLN A 171 10.15 13.23 -10.17
C GLN A 171 10.05 11.72 -10.42
N LYS A 172 9.64 10.94 -9.41
CA LYS A 172 9.39 9.50 -9.58
C LYS A 172 8.39 9.22 -10.69
N TYR A 173 7.30 9.98 -10.78
CA TYR A 173 6.32 9.82 -11.87
C TYR A 173 6.83 10.35 -13.20
N GLU A 174 7.60 11.44 -13.23
CA GLU A 174 8.23 11.93 -14.47
C GLU A 174 9.21 10.91 -15.07
N VAL A 175 10.00 10.22 -14.23
CA VAL A 175 10.87 9.13 -14.69
C VAL A 175 10.04 7.99 -15.30
N ALA A 176 8.88 7.66 -14.71
CA ALA A 176 7.97 6.65 -15.25
C ALA A 176 7.30 7.10 -16.57
N ARG A 177 7.02 8.39 -16.75
CA ARG A 177 6.55 8.95 -18.03
C ARG A 177 7.63 8.93 -19.10
N ARG A 178 8.89 9.23 -18.76
CA ARG A 178 10.01 9.07 -19.69
C ARG A 178 10.16 7.61 -20.15
N LEU A 179 9.93 6.65 -19.26
CA LEU A 179 9.90 5.23 -19.63
C LEU A 179 8.84 4.95 -20.69
N LYS A 180 7.63 5.55 -20.62
CA LYS A 180 6.58 5.41 -21.66
C LYS A 180 7.11 5.68 -23.07
N GLY A 181 7.95 6.71 -23.23
CA GLY A 181 8.52 7.10 -24.53
C GLY A 181 9.57 6.15 -25.10
N VAL A 182 10.18 5.28 -24.28
CA VAL A 182 11.25 4.36 -24.70
C VAL A 182 10.95 2.88 -24.43
N VAL A 183 9.83 2.57 -23.78
CA VAL A 183 9.50 1.22 -23.31
C VAL A 183 9.48 0.21 -24.46
N ASP A 184 8.95 0.58 -25.62
CA ASP A 184 8.86 -0.34 -26.76
C ASP A 184 10.23 -0.66 -27.36
N LYS A 185 11.17 0.29 -27.34
CA LYS A 185 12.57 0.03 -27.69
C LYS A 185 13.22 -0.94 -26.72
N ILE A 186 12.97 -0.78 -25.42
CA ILE A 186 13.47 -1.70 -24.38
C ILE A 186 12.86 -3.10 -24.56
N ARG A 187 11.56 -3.17 -24.87
CA ARG A 187 10.84 -4.41 -25.15
C ARG A 187 11.40 -5.14 -26.36
N PHE A 188 11.68 -4.41 -27.43
CA PHE A 188 12.34 -4.96 -28.59
C PHE A 188 13.73 -5.52 -28.23
N GLN A 189 14.53 -4.77 -27.47
CA GLN A 189 15.87 -5.20 -27.09
C GLN A 189 15.85 -6.46 -26.22
N TYR A 190 15.02 -6.55 -25.19
CA TYR A 190 15.00 -7.76 -24.36
C TYR A 190 14.47 -8.98 -25.13
N ARG A 191 13.53 -8.78 -26.08
CA ARG A 191 13.04 -9.86 -26.96
C ARG A 191 14.16 -10.39 -27.86
N PHE A 192 15.01 -9.50 -28.35
CA PHE A 192 16.20 -9.87 -29.11
C PHE A 192 17.21 -10.62 -28.24
N ASP A 193 17.47 -10.14 -27.03
CA ASP A 193 18.43 -10.72 -26.08
C ASP A 193 18.07 -12.15 -25.63
N TRP A 194 16.80 -12.59 -25.75
CA TRP A 194 16.40 -13.98 -25.49
C TRP A 194 17.14 -14.99 -26.37
N LYS A 195 17.63 -14.57 -27.53
CA LYS A 195 18.38 -15.41 -28.48
C LYS A 195 19.89 -15.20 -28.40
N SER A 196 20.38 -14.38 -27.46
CA SER A 196 21.81 -14.11 -27.29
C SER A 196 22.62 -15.39 -27.09
N ARG A 197 23.89 -15.41 -27.47
CA ARG A 197 24.80 -16.52 -27.13
C ARG A 197 25.21 -16.52 -25.66
N GLU A 198 25.12 -15.37 -25.00
CA GLU A 198 25.51 -15.22 -23.60
C GLU A 198 24.33 -15.51 -22.66
N MET A 199 24.49 -16.49 -21.76
CA MET A 199 23.47 -16.88 -20.77
C MET A 199 23.05 -15.70 -19.88
N ARG A 200 24.02 -14.88 -19.45
CA ARG A 200 23.76 -13.68 -18.62
C ARG A 200 22.80 -12.70 -19.29
N LYS A 201 22.92 -12.49 -20.60
CA LYS A 201 22.01 -11.62 -21.38
C LYS A 201 20.61 -12.22 -21.44
N ARG A 202 20.50 -13.54 -21.65
CA ARG A 202 19.20 -14.24 -21.66
C ARG A 202 18.48 -14.14 -20.31
N GLN A 203 19.18 -14.45 -19.23
CA GLN A 203 18.62 -14.38 -17.86
C GLN A 203 18.14 -12.97 -17.54
N ARG A 204 18.98 -11.95 -17.79
CA ARG A 204 18.61 -10.54 -17.64
C ARG A 204 17.36 -10.17 -18.44
N ALA A 205 17.28 -10.61 -19.69
CA ALA A 205 16.17 -10.32 -20.59
C ALA A 205 14.85 -11.00 -20.16
N VAL A 206 14.92 -12.23 -19.66
CA VAL A 206 13.75 -12.94 -19.10
C VAL A 206 13.31 -12.32 -17.77
N ALA A 207 14.25 -11.97 -16.89
CA ALA A 207 13.92 -11.26 -15.64
C ALA A 207 13.28 -9.88 -15.92
N LEU A 208 13.81 -9.14 -16.90
CA LEU A 208 13.22 -7.86 -17.30
C LEU A 208 11.81 -8.04 -17.89
N TYR A 209 11.58 -9.10 -18.67
CA TYR A 209 10.25 -9.47 -19.16
C TYR A 209 9.26 -9.75 -18.01
N PHE A 210 9.67 -10.48 -16.96
CA PHE A 210 8.82 -10.70 -15.79
C PHE A 210 8.51 -9.41 -15.02
N ILE A 211 9.49 -8.52 -14.87
CA ILE A 211 9.28 -7.21 -14.23
C ILE A 211 8.33 -6.33 -15.06
N ASP A 212 8.47 -6.31 -16.40
CA ASP A 212 7.62 -5.54 -17.32
C ASP A 212 6.20 -6.12 -17.40
N LYS A 213 6.02 -7.42 -17.60
CA LYS A 213 4.69 -8.01 -17.82
C LYS A 213 3.92 -8.32 -16.55
N LEU A 214 4.60 -8.78 -15.51
CA LEU A 214 3.97 -9.25 -14.27
C LEU A 214 4.14 -8.27 -13.11
N ALA A 215 4.78 -7.12 -13.35
CA ALA A 215 5.06 -6.12 -12.34
C ALA A 215 5.73 -6.71 -11.08
N LEU A 216 6.61 -7.71 -11.25
CA LEU A 216 7.38 -8.27 -10.15
C LEU A 216 8.34 -7.23 -9.56
N ARG A 217 8.64 -7.35 -8.28
CA ARG A 217 9.70 -6.55 -7.63
C ARG A 217 11.06 -7.12 -8.02
N ALA A 218 12.10 -6.28 -8.00
CA ALA A 218 13.46 -6.68 -8.37
C ALA A 218 13.96 -7.91 -7.59
N GLY A 219 13.74 -7.96 -6.27
CA GLY A 219 14.16 -9.07 -5.40
C GLY A 219 15.65 -8.99 -5.06
N ASN A 220 15.99 -8.20 -4.03
CA ASN A 220 17.35 -8.20 -3.50
C ASN A 220 17.58 -9.47 -2.68
N GLU A 221 18.78 -10.03 -2.78
CA GLU A 221 19.26 -11.08 -1.89
C GLU A 221 19.18 -10.61 -0.43
N LYS A 222 18.90 -11.56 0.45
CA LYS A 222 18.79 -11.35 1.89
C LYS A 222 19.63 -12.39 2.58
N GLU A 223 20.16 -12.00 3.74
CA GLU A 223 20.90 -12.92 4.59
C GLU A 223 19.95 -13.99 5.15
N GLU A 224 20.35 -15.25 4.97
CA GLU A 224 19.59 -16.42 5.41
C GLU A 224 19.50 -16.45 6.94
N GLY A 225 18.33 -16.78 7.49
CA GLY A 225 18.10 -16.80 8.93
C GLY A 225 17.93 -15.42 9.60
N GLU A 226 18.18 -14.31 8.89
CA GLU A 226 18.03 -12.96 9.42
C GLU A 226 16.66 -12.33 9.13
N THR A 227 16.04 -12.72 8.02
CA THR A 227 14.75 -12.21 7.54
C THR A 227 13.81 -13.35 7.18
N ALA A 228 12.51 -13.05 7.05
CA ALA A 228 11.56 -14.03 6.53
C ALA A 228 11.89 -14.36 5.05
N ASP A 229 11.93 -15.65 4.72
CA ASP A 229 12.20 -16.12 3.37
C ASP A 229 11.13 -15.61 2.40
N THR A 230 11.55 -14.64 1.58
CA THR A 230 10.68 -13.95 0.64
C THR A 230 11.51 -13.46 -0.52
N VAL A 231 11.04 -13.72 -1.73
CA VAL A 231 11.78 -13.51 -2.96
C VAL A 231 11.15 -12.44 -3.85
N GLY A 232 11.93 -11.93 -4.80
CA GLY A 232 11.46 -11.17 -5.94
C GLY A 232 12.10 -11.71 -7.22
N CYS A 233 11.94 -11.01 -8.34
CA CYS A 233 12.27 -11.52 -9.67
C CYS A 233 13.70 -12.07 -9.80
N CYS A 234 14.72 -11.32 -9.36
CA CYS A 234 16.13 -11.72 -9.50
C CYS A 234 16.55 -12.79 -8.49
N SER A 235 15.79 -12.97 -7.40
CA SER A 235 16.07 -13.92 -6.33
C SER A 235 15.09 -15.10 -6.35
N LEU A 236 14.44 -15.36 -7.50
CA LEU A 236 13.60 -16.55 -7.66
C LEU A 236 14.50 -17.78 -7.69
N ARG A 237 14.12 -18.80 -6.92
CA ARG A 237 14.66 -20.16 -6.98
C ARG A 237 13.85 -21.07 -7.91
N VAL A 238 14.43 -22.21 -8.31
CA VAL A 238 13.81 -23.21 -9.20
C VAL A 238 12.46 -23.70 -8.67
N GLU A 239 12.33 -23.94 -7.36
CA GLU A 239 11.09 -24.41 -6.71
C GLU A 239 9.88 -23.48 -6.85
N HIS A 240 10.11 -22.20 -7.16
CA HIS A 240 9.04 -21.20 -7.23
C HIS A 240 8.29 -21.17 -8.55
N ILE A 241 8.77 -21.90 -9.56
CA ILE A 241 8.14 -21.97 -10.86
C ILE A 241 7.95 -23.41 -11.31
N GLN A 242 6.83 -23.66 -11.97
CA GLN A 242 6.56 -24.91 -12.68
C GLN A 242 6.26 -24.59 -14.14
N LEU A 243 6.88 -25.37 -15.04
CA LEU A 243 6.75 -25.19 -16.49
C LEU A 243 5.76 -26.22 -17.04
N HIS A 244 4.68 -25.74 -17.64
CA HIS A 244 3.66 -26.56 -18.27
C HIS A 244 3.65 -26.30 -19.78
N HIS A 245 3.85 -27.35 -20.58
CA HIS A 245 3.82 -27.23 -22.04
C HIS A 245 2.43 -26.81 -22.55
N GLU A 246 1.39 -27.36 -21.94
CA GLU A 246 -0.01 -26.98 -22.14
C GLU A 246 -0.74 -27.04 -20.79
N LEU A 247 -1.51 -26.01 -20.45
CA LEU A 247 -2.33 -25.96 -19.25
C LEU A 247 -3.56 -25.08 -19.51
N ASP A 248 -4.74 -25.54 -19.11
CA ASP A 248 -6.01 -24.81 -19.27
C ASP A 248 -6.27 -24.33 -20.73
N GLY A 249 -5.84 -25.12 -21.72
CA GLY A 249 -5.96 -24.82 -23.15
C GLY A 249 -4.99 -23.75 -23.68
N GLN A 250 -3.95 -23.40 -22.90
CA GLN A 250 -2.92 -22.43 -23.28
C GLN A 250 -1.56 -23.12 -23.39
N GLU A 251 -0.79 -22.77 -24.41
CA GLU A 251 0.58 -23.27 -24.60
C GLU A 251 1.58 -22.47 -23.76
N HIS A 252 2.68 -23.12 -23.36
CA HIS A 252 3.83 -22.49 -22.72
C HIS A 252 3.48 -21.72 -21.43
N VAL A 253 2.82 -22.40 -20.49
CA VAL A 253 2.36 -21.78 -19.25
C VAL A 253 3.42 -21.92 -18.16
N VAL A 254 3.73 -20.80 -17.49
CA VAL A 254 4.56 -20.76 -16.29
C VAL A 254 3.66 -20.54 -15.08
N GLU A 255 3.64 -21.52 -14.20
CA GLU A 255 2.98 -21.41 -12.89
C GLU A 255 4.00 -20.87 -11.89
N PHE A 256 3.68 -19.72 -11.29
CA PHE A 256 4.46 -19.09 -10.24
C PHE A 256 3.80 -19.34 -8.90
N ASP A 257 4.58 -19.75 -7.91
CA ASP A 257 4.13 -19.86 -6.52
C ASP A 257 5.26 -19.52 -5.55
N PHE A 258 5.21 -18.33 -4.97
CA PHE A 258 6.23 -17.89 -4.01
C PHE A 258 5.72 -16.84 -3.03
N LEU A 259 6.44 -16.65 -1.93
CA LEU A 259 6.17 -15.56 -0.98
C LEU A 259 6.95 -14.31 -1.37
N GLY A 260 6.23 -13.25 -1.73
CA GLY A 260 6.81 -11.95 -2.04
C GLY A 260 7.02 -11.08 -0.80
N LYS A 261 7.25 -9.78 -1.03
CA LYS A 261 7.33 -8.77 0.05
C LYS A 261 6.17 -8.92 1.04
N ASP A 262 6.48 -8.81 2.33
CA ASP A 262 5.54 -8.93 3.44
C ASP A 262 4.92 -10.33 3.59
N CYS A 263 5.56 -11.36 3.01
CA CYS A 263 5.11 -12.76 2.97
C CYS A 263 3.73 -12.93 2.31
N ILE A 264 3.43 -12.05 1.35
CA ILE A 264 2.22 -12.16 0.53
C ILE A 264 2.50 -13.13 -0.61
N ARG A 265 1.74 -14.22 -0.67
CA ARG A 265 1.83 -15.23 -1.73
C ARG A 265 1.53 -14.58 -3.09
N TYR A 266 2.40 -14.83 -4.05
CA TYR A 266 2.17 -14.57 -5.46
C TYR A 266 1.90 -15.92 -6.10
N TYR A 267 0.66 -16.14 -6.52
CA TYR A 267 0.24 -17.31 -7.27
C TYR A 267 -0.32 -16.85 -8.61
N ASN A 268 0.25 -17.31 -9.72
CA ASN A 268 -0.22 -16.94 -11.04
C ASN A 268 0.17 -17.97 -12.09
N LYS A 269 -0.74 -18.27 -13.02
CA LYS A 269 -0.47 -19.10 -14.21
C LYS A 269 -0.45 -18.20 -15.42
N VAL A 270 0.71 -18.08 -16.06
CA VAL A 270 0.91 -17.09 -17.12
C VAL A 270 1.39 -17.78 -18.40
N PRO A 271 0.66 -17.66 -19.52
CA PRO A 271 1.19 -18.04 -20.83
C PRO A 271 2.33 -17.11 -21.21
N VAL A 272 3.49 -17.66 -21.56
CA VAL A 272 4.67 -16.88 -21.95
C VAL A 272 5.07 -17.18 -23.39
N GLU A 273 5.88 -16.30 -23.97
CA GLU A 273 6.39 -16.53 -25.31
C GLU A 273 7.32 -17.74 -25.35
N LYS A 274 7.23 -18.53 -26.43
CA LYS A 274 8.03 -19.76 -26.63
C LYS A 274 9.53 -19.61 -26.33
N PRO A 275 10.24 -18.51 -26.73
CA PRO A 275 11.64 -18.32 -26.36
C PRO A 275 11.86 -18.17 -24.85
N VAL A 276 10.93 -17.55 -24.12
CA VAL A 276 10.98 -17.41 -22.66
C VAL A 276 10.84 -18.78 -22.01
N PHE A 277 9.83 -19.56 -22.41
CA PHE A 277 9.62 -20.91 -21.88
C PHE A 277 10.85 -21.81 -22.07
N LYS A 278 11.41 -21.85 -23.29
CA LYS A 278 12.63 -22.62 -23.59
C LYS A 278 13.83 -22.15 -22.77
N ASN A 279 13.99 -20.84 -22.58
CA ASN A 279 15.07 -20.32 -21.76
C ASN A 279 14.90 -20.70 -20.28
N LEU A 280 13.67 -20.70 -19.74
CA LEU A 280 13.43 -21.17 -18.37
C LEU A 280 13.79 -22.65 -18.20
N GLN A 281 13.49 -23.51 -19.18
CA GLN A 281 13.93 -24.91 -19.16
C GLN A 281 15.46 -25.02 -19.03
N LEU A 282 16.20 -24.22 -19.81
CA LEU A 282 17.67 -24.16 -19.73
C LEU A 282 18.17 -23.58 -18.40
N PHE A 283 17.45 -22.64 -17.80
CA PHE A 283 17.85 -22.02 -16.53
C PHE A 283 17.65 -22.95 -15.33
N MET A 284 16.79 -23.97 -15.47
CA MET A 284 16.50 -24.98 -14.46
C MET A 284 17.31 -26.28 -14.66
N GLU A 285 18.01 -26.41 -15.79
CA GLU A 285 18.77 -27.62 -16.12
C GLU A 285 19.97 -27.80 -15.16
N ASN A 286 20.13 -29.02 -14.61
CA ASN A 286 21.18 -29.37 -13.64
C ASN A 286 21.18 -28.51 -12.36
N LYS A 287 20.00 -28.11 -11.88
CA LYS A 287 19.83 -27.36 -10.63
C LYS A 287 18.89 -28.06 -9.66
N ASP A 288 19.17 -27.89 -8.39
CA ASP A 288 18.30 -28.34 -7.31
C ASP A 288 17.15 -27.34 -7.08
N PRO A 289 16.04 -27.75 -6.43
CA PRO A 289 14.89 -26.86 -6.19
C PRO A 289 15.25 -25.55 -5.45
N GLY A 290 16.24 -25.61 -4.55
CA GLY A 290 16.71 -24.46 -3.78
C GLY A 290 17.70 -23.54 -4.50
N ASP A 291 18.15 -23.89 -5.71
CA ASP A 291 19.10 -23.08 -6.45
C ASP A 291 18.42 -21.86 -7.09
N ASP A 292 19.18 -20.78 -7.26
CA ASP A 292 18.70 -19.59 -7.95
C ASP A 292 18.37 -19.88 -9.42
N LEU A 293 17.16 -19.51 -9.83
CA LEU A 293 16.72 -19.58 -11.22
C LEU A 293 17.62 -18.72 -12.11
N PHE A 294 18.04 -17.55 -11.63
CA PHE A 294 18.89 -16.61 -12.34
C PHE A 294 20.31 -16.52 -11.72
N ASP A 295 21.07 -17.61 -11.80
CA ASP A 295 22.40 -17.78 -11.18
C ASP A 295 23.47 -16.75 -11.60
N ARG A 296 23.27 -16.02 -12.72
CA ARG A 296 24.23 -15.01 -13.21
C ARG A 296 23.69 -13.59 -13.17
N LEU A 297 22.62 -13.36 -12.40
CA LEU A 297 21.91 -12.09 -12.30
C LEU A 297 21.73 -11.68 -10.84
N ASN A 298 21.87 -10.39 -10.57
CA ASN A 298 21.41 -9.78 -9.33
C ASN A 298 20.83 -8.40 -9.60
N THR A 299 20.19 -7.80 -8.61
CA THR A 299 19.50 -6.51 -8.79
C THR A 299 20.44 -5.36 -9.14
N SER A 300 21.69 -5.39 -8.65
CA SER A 300 22.70 -4.38 -8.98
C SER A 300 23.04 -4.40 -10.46
N THR A 301 23.34 -5.58 -11.00
CA THR A 301 23.66 -5.75 -12.42
C THR A 301 22.47 -5.48 -13.34
N LEU A 302 21.25 -5.83 -12.92
CA LEU A 302 20.03 -5.46 -13.64
C LEU A 302 19.84 -3.94 -13.68
N ASN A 303 19.92 -3.25 -12.54
CA ASN A 303 19.72 -1.81 -12.48
C ASN A 303 20.82 -1.03 -13.22
N LYS A 304 22.06 -1.52 -13.20
CA LYS A 304 23.15 -0.93 -14.01
C LYS A 304 22.79 -0.97 -15.50
N HIS A 305 22.32 -2.10 -16.01
CA HIS A 305 21.88 -2.20 -17.39
C HIS A 305 20.68 -1.28 -17.69
N LEU A 306 19.71 -1.17 -16.78
CA LEU A 306 18.57 -0.28 -16.96
C LEU A 306 18.99 1.19 -17.01
N GLN A 307 19.93 1.59 -16.17
CA GLN A 307 20.49 2.94 -16.15
C GLN A 307 21.18 3.30 -17.48
N ASP A 308 21.84 2.34 -18.14
CA ASP A 308 22.42 2.52 -19.48
C ASP A 308 21.34 2.71 -20.57
N LEU A 309 20.13 2.17 -20.37
CA LEU A 309 19.02 2.30 -21.32
C LEU A 309 18.28 3.64 -21.18
N MET A 310 18.19 4.18 -19.96
CA MET A 310 17.57 5.46 -19.67
C MET A 310 18.03 5.99 -18.31
N ASP A 311 18.41 7.26 -18.25
CA ASP A 311 18.87 7.89 -17.01
C ASP A 311 17.78 7.87 -15.92
N GLY A 312 18.15 7.33 -14.75
CA GLY A 312 17.30 7.15 -13.58
C GLY A 312 16.42 5.89 -13.64
N LEU A 313 16.55 5.07 -14.69
CA LEU A 313 15.75 3.85 -14.84
C LEU A 313 16.22 2.76 -13.89
N THR A 314 15.28 2.21 -13.14
CA THR A 314 15.49 1.08 -12.25
C THR A 314 14.29 0.14 -12.32
N ALA A 315 14.44 -1.10 -11.85
CA ALA A 315 13.36 -2.10 -11.89
C ALA A 315 12.05 -1.62 -11.22
N LYS A 316 12.14 -0.77 -10.19
CA LYS A 316 10.95 -0.20 -9.51
C LYS A 316 10.14 0.76 -10.41
N VAL A 317 10.77 1.37 -11.42
CA VAL A 317 10.11 2.32 -12.32
C VAL A 317 9.06 1.60 -13.16
N PHE A 318 9.34 0.38 -13.64
CA PHE A 318 8.38 -0.45 -14.39
C PHE A 318 7.09 -0.67 -13.61
N ARG A 319 7.15 -0.97 -12.30
CA ARG A 319 5.94 -1.12 -11.47
C ARG A 319 5.13 0.18 -11.38
N THR A 320 5.80 1.33 -11.34
CA THR A 320 5.13 2.65 -11.30
C THR A 320 4.50 2.99 -12.64
N TYR A 321 5.23 2.75 -13.73
CA TYR A 321 4.79 2.91 -15.10
C TYR A 321 3.55 2.05 -15.40
N ASN A 322 3.66 0.73 -15.21
CA ASN A 322 2.58 -0.22 -15.47
C ASN A 322 1.35 0.09 -14.61
N ALA A 323 1.52 0.42 -13.33
CA ALA A 323 0.41 0.78 -12.46
C ALA A 323 -0.32 2.06 -12.95
N SER A 324 0.44 3.09 -13.33
CA SER A 324 -0.14 4.37 -13.76
C SER A 324 -0.81 4.25 -15.12
N ILE A 325 -0.17 3.62 -16.12
CA ILE A 325 -0.76 3.46 -17.45
C ILE A 325 -2.02 2.58 -17.41
N THR A 326 -2.01 1.48 -16.64
CA THR A 326 -3.19 0.64 -16.46
C THR A 326 -4.33 1.41 -15.80
N LEU A 327 -4.08 2.29 -14.82
CA LEU A 327 -5.14 3.12 -14.25
C LEU A 327 -5.76 4.02 -15.33
N GLN A 328 -4.94 4.72 -16.11
CA GLN A 328 -5.42 5.64 -17.15
C GLN A 328 -6.25 4.90 -18.22
N GLU A 329 -5.77 3.77 -18.71
CA GLU A 329 -6.48 2.94 -19.69
C GLU A 329 -7.80 2.39 -19.13
N GLN A 330 -7.80 1.89 -17.90
CA GLN A 330 -9.00 1.34 -17.26
C GLN A 330 -10.02 2.44 -16.95
N LEU A 331 -9.59 3.63 -16.52
CA LEU A 331 -10.50 4.76 -16.33
C LEU A 331 -11.14 5.18 -17.66
N LYS A 332 -10.37 5.19 -18.75
CA LYS A 332 -10.88 5.48 -20.10
C LYS A 332 -11.88 4.41 -20.57
N ALA A 333 -11.64 3.14 -20.27
CA ALA A 333 -12.50 2.03 -20.69
C ALA A 333 -13.78 1.87 -19.84
N LEU A 334 -13.72 2.15 -18.54
CA LEU A 334 -14.79 1.82 -17.58
C LEU A 334 -15.68 3.00 -17.21
N THR A 335 -15.30 4.24 -17.51
CA THR A 335 -16.06 5.44 -17.11
C THR A 335 -17.03 5.85 -18.21
N SER A 336 -18.34 5.91 -17.89
CA SER A 336 -19.33 6.54 -18.77
C SER A 336 -19.58 7.99 -18.36
N ALA A 337 -19.70 8.90 -19.33
CA ALA A 337 -19.97 10.32 -19.07
C ALA A 337 -21.35 10.55 -18.43
N GLU A 338 -22.33 9.73 -18.81
CA GLU A 338 -23.73 9.82 -18.37
C GLU A 338 -23.95 9.26 -16.95
N ASP A 339 -22.95 8.55 -16.40
CA ASP A 339 -23.06 7.96 -15.08
C ASP A 339 -23.14 9.04 -13.99
N ASN A 340 -23.94 8.75 -12.95
CA ASN A 340 -23.91 9.55 -11.75
C ASN A 340 -22.58 9.39 -10.98
N ILE A 341 -22.34 10.28 -10.03
CA ILE A 341 -21.08 10.30 -9.24
C ILE A 341 -20.81 8.96 -8.54
N ALA A 342 -21.84 8.27 -8.04
CA ALA A 342 -21.64 7.00 -7.34
C ALA A 342 -21.17 5.88 -8.28
N ALA A 343 -21.76 5.79 -9.46
CA ALA A 343 -21.35 4.85 -10.51
C ALA A 343 -19.93 5.17 -11.02
N LYS A 344 -19.60 6.45 -11.24
CA LYS A 344 -18.24 6.88 -11.60
C LYS A 344 -17.20 6.47 -10.56
N ILE A 345 -17.51 6.61 -9.26
CA ILE A 345 -16.63 6.16 -8.18
C ILE A 345 -16.43 4.63 -8.21
N LEU A 346 -17.47 3.86 -8.54
CA LEU A 346 -17.33 2.40 -8.71
C LEU A 346 -16.38 2.07 -9.87
N SER A 347 -16.52 2.74 -11.02
CA SER A 347 -15.59 2.59 -12.15
C SER A 347 -14.16 2.94 -11.76
N TYR A 348 -13.95 4.01 -11.00
CA TYR A 348 -12.64 4.36 -10.46
C TYR A 348 -12.06 3.26 -9.56
N ASN A 349 -12.87 2.72 -8.65
CA ASN A 349 -12.42 1.67 -7.75
C ASN A 349 -12.10 0.37 -8.50
N ARG A 350 -12.87 0.02 -9.53
CA ARG A 350 -12.58 -1.11 -10.43
C ARG A 350 -11.28 -0.91 -11.20
N ALA A 351 -11.03 0.29 -11.73
CA ALA A 351 -9.77 0.61 -12.39
C ALA A 351 -8.57 0.47 -11.42
N ASN A 352 -8.68 0.99 -10.21
CA ASN A 352 -7.63 0.81 -9.18
C ASN A 352 -7.51 -0.65 -8.70
N ARG A 353 -8.61 -1.42 -8.70
CA ARG A 353 -8.60 -2.85 -8.39
C ARG A 353 -7.77 -3.64 -9.40
N ALA A 354 -7.93 -3.34 -10.70
CA ALA A 354 -7.09 -3.95 -11.75
C ALA A 354 -5.60 -3.69 -11.50
N VAL A 355 -5.24 -2.45 -11.12
CA VAL A 355 -3.85 -2.11 -10.76
C VAL A 355 -3.39 -2.84 -9.50
N ALA A 356 -4.24 -2.94 -8.48
CA ALA A 356 -3.92 -3.64 -7.26
C ALA A 356 -3.70 -5.14 -7.49
N ILE A 357 -4.48 -5.77 -8.38
CA ILE A 357 -4.29 -7.16 -8.82
C ILE A 357 -2.95 -7.31 -9.55
N LEU A 358 -2.65 -6.45 -10.52
CA LEU A 358 -1.37 -6.42 -11.24
C LEU A 358 -0.18 -6.31 -10.27
N CYS A 359 -0.30 -5.48 -9.24
CA CYS A 359 0.75 -5.29 -8.24
C CYS A 359 0.76 -6.33 -7.11
N ASN A 360 -0.10 -7.34 -7.16
CA ASN A 360 -0.33 -8.34 -6.12
C ASN A 360 -0.57 -7.71 -4.72
N HIS A 361 -1.36 -6.64 -4.64
CA HIS A 361 -1.74 -5.99 -3.39
C HIS A 361 -2.95 -6.70 -2.77
N GLN A 362 -2.68 -7.81 -2.09
CA GLN A 362 -3.70 -8.63 -1.43
C GLN A 362 -3.91 -8.23 0.04
N ARG A 363 -5.07 -8.57 0.58
CA ARG A 363 -5.36 -8.56 2.01
C ARG A 363 -6.22 -9.77 2.38
N ALA A 364 -6.09 -10.22 3.62
CA ALA A 364 -7.03 -11.19 4.17
C ALA A 364 -8.44 -10.57 4.25
N THR A 365 -9.46 -11.40 4.01
CA THR A 365 -10.85 -11.00 4.22
C THR A 365 -11.04 -10.56 5.68
N PRO A 366 -11.58 -9.36 5.95
CA PRO A 366 -11.80 -8.90 7.32
C PRO A 366 -12.69 -9.86 8.11
N LYS A 367 -12.36 -10.13 9.39
CA LYS A 367 -13.16 -11.04 10.25
C LYS A 367 -14.62 -10.61 10.40
N THR A 368 -14.90 -9.32 10.28
CA THR A 368 -16.26 -8.73 10.39
C THR A 368 -16.95 -8.55 9.04
N PHE A 369 -16.37 -9.06 7.95
CA PHE A 369 -16.85 -8.83 6.59
C PHE A 369 -18.28 -9.33 6.39
N GLU A 370 -18.56 -10.60 6.71
CA GLU A 370 -19.87 -11.21 6.53
C GLU A 370 -20.97 -10.46 7.27
N LYS A 371 -20.79 -10.22 8.57
CA LYS A 371 -21.72 -9.41 9.38
C LYS A 371 -21.96 -8.03 8.77
N SER A 372 -20.91 -7.41 8.25
CA SER A 372 -20.99 -6.08 7.65
C SER A 372 -21.62 -6.10 6.24
N MET A 373 -21.58 -7.22 5.52
CA MET A 373 -22.30 -7.42 4.26
C MET A 373 -23.78 -7.73 4.52
N GLN A 374 -24.10 -8.59 5.49
CA GLN A 374 -25.48 -8.85 5.93
C GLN A 374 -26.19 -7.56 6.34
N ASN A 375 -25.56 -6.73 7.18
CA ASN A 375 -26.12 -5.44 7.57
C ASN A 375 -26.39 -4.50 6.39
N LEU A 376 -25.58 -4.57 5.33
CA LEU A 376 -25.76 -3.76 4.13
C LEU A 376 -26.90 -4.33 3.26
N GLN A 377 -26.99 -5.65 3.15
CA GLN A 377 -28.05 -6.35 2.45
C GLN A 377 -29.43 -6.06 3.08
N THR A 378 -29.55 -6.13 4.41
CA THR A 378 -30.79 -5.77 5.12
C THR A 378 -31.23 -4.32 4.81
N LYS A 379 -30.28 -3.38 4.72
CA LYS A 379 -30.58 -2.00 4.33
C LYS A 379 -31.03 -1.88 2.89
N ILE A 380 -30.43 -2.65 1.98
CA ILE A 380 -30.81 -2.70 0.57
C ILE A 380 -32.25 -3.22 0.44
N ASP A 381 -32.59 -4.30 1.13
CA ASP A 381 -33.91 -4.93 1.01
C ASP A 381 -35.00 -4.05 1.62
N ALA A 382 -34.77 -3.46 2.79
CA ALA A 382 -35.67 -2.44 3.35
C ALA A 382 -35.85 -1.23 2.39
N LYS A 383 -34.82 -0.87 1.62
CA LYS A 383 -34.91 0.21 0.64
C LYS A 383 -35.70 -0.19 -0.61
N LYS A 384 -35.58 -1.45 -1.06
CA LYS A 384 -36.40 -2.00 -2.15
C LYS A 384 -37.88 -2.02 -1.77
N GLU A 385 -38.21 -2.38 -0.53
CA GLU A 385 -39.60 -2.33 -0.04
C GLU A 385 -40.16 -0.91 -0.05
N GLN A 386 -39.42 0.07 0.48
CA GLN A 386 -39.82 1.49 0.42
C GLN A 386 -40.06 1.96 -1.02
N LEU A 387 -39.22 1.52 -1.96
CA LEU A 387 -39.32 1.86 -3.37
C LEU A 387 -40.52 1.20 -4.04
N ALA A 388 -40.83 -0.05 -3.71
CA ALA A 388 -42.04 -0.74 -4.18
C ALA A 388 -43.32 -0.04 -3.69
N MET A 389 -43.37 0.34 -2.41
CA MET A 389 -44.48 1.12 -1.85
C MET A 389 -44.61 2.48 -2.55
N ALA A 390 -43.51 3.22 -2.74
CA ALA A 390 -43.52 4.51 -3.44
C ALA A 390 -43.98 4.40 -4.91
N LYS A 391 -43.63 3.30 -5.62
CA LYS A 391 -44.13 3.01 -6.96
C LYS A 391 -45.65 2.80 -6.97
N GLN A 392 -46.17 2.07 -5.99
CA GLN A 392 -47.62 1.84 -5.86
C GLN A 392 -48.37 3.15 -5.55
N GLU A 393 -47.86 3.96 -4.63
CA GLU A 393 -48.43 5.28 -4.31
C GLU A 393 -48.41 6.23 -5.51
N LEU A 394 -47.32 6.24 -6.29
CA LEU A 394 -47.24 7.04 -7.52
C LEU A 394 -48.27 6.58 -8.56
N LYS A 395 -48.48 5.26 -8.70
CA LYS A 395 -49.52 4.72 -9.59
C LYS A 395 -50.91 5.18 -9.18
N ARG A 396 -51.24 5.13 -7.88
CA ARG A 396 -52.51 5.63 -7.33
C ARG A 396 -52.67 7.14 -7.56
N ALA A 397 -51.64 7.94 -7.26
CA ALA A 397 -51.66 9.38 -7.47
C ALA A 397 -51.87 9.76 -8.95
N LYS A 398 -51.28 9.00 -9.90
CA LYS A 398 -51.51 9.20 -11.33
C LYS A 398 -52.95 8.89 -11.74
N ALA A 399 -53.56 7.85 -11.18
CA ALA A 399 -54.96 7.51 -11.43
C ALA A 399 -55.89 8.62 -10.90
N ASP A 400 -55.67 9.09 -9.68
CA ASP A 400 -56.45 10.17 -9.06
C ASP A 400 -56.32 11.49 -9.84
N ALA A 401 -55.11 11.83 -10.31
CA ALA A 401 -54.89 13.02 -11.13
C ALA A 401 -55.60 12.94 -12.49
N LYS A 402 -55.73 11.73 -13.07
CA LYS A 402 -56.49 11.52 -14.31
C LYS A 402 -58.00 11.69 -14.08
N ALA A 403 -58.50 11.29 -12.91
CA ALA A 403 -59.90 11.42 -12.54
C ALA A 403 -60.30 12.86 -12.18
N ARG A 404 -59.52 13.55 -11.33
CA ARG A 404 -59.89 14.88 -10.79
C ARG A 404 -59.44 16.07 -11.62
N LYS A 405 -58.33 15.94 -12.39
CA LYS A 405 -57.74 16.97 -13.27
C LYS A 405 -57.43 18.34 -12.61
N ASP A 406 -57.40 18.41 -11.29
CA ASP A 406 -57.14 19.64 -10.53
C ASP A 406 -55.64 19.87 -10.26
N VAL A 407 -55.28 21.11 -9.92
CA VAL A 407 -53.87 21.50 -9.68
C VAL A 407 -53.25 20.74 -8.50
N LYS A 408 -54.04 20.43 -7.47
CA LYS A 408 -53.56 19.75 -6.26
C LYS A 408 -53.21 18.29 -6.53
N SER A 409 -53.98 17.58 -7.36
CA SER A 409 -53.66 16.19 -7.73
C SER A 409 -52.44 16.09 -8.65
N LYS A 410 -52.25 17.03 -9.59
CA LYS A 410 -51.01 17.13 -10.39
C LYS A 410 -49.78 17.39 -9.51
N SER A 411 -49.86 18.33 -8.57
CA SER A 411 -48.77 18.60 -7.62
C SER A 411 -48.41 17.38 -6.76
N ASN A 412 -49.39 16.58 -6.36
CA ASN A 412 -49.17 15.35 -5.59
C ASN A 412 -48.40 14.29 -6.41
N VAL A 413 -48.72 14.13 -7.70
CA VAL A 413 -47.96 13.24 -8.60
C VAL A 413 -46.50 13.66 -8.69
N ASP A 414 -46.22 14.95 -8.83
CA ASP A 414 -44.84 15.44 -8.93
C ASP A 414 -44.05 15.24 -7.62
N LYS A 415 -44.69 15.43 -6.45
CA LYS A 415 -44.08 15.10 -5.16
C LYS A 415 -43.71 13.62 -5.06
N LYS A 416 -44.62 12.72 -5.46
CA LYS A 416 -44.38 11.26 -5.42
C LYS A 416 -43.33 10.83 -6.47
N LYS A 417 -43.28 11.46 -7.65
CA LYS A 417 -42.19 11.25 -8.63
C LYS A 417 -40.82 11.63 -8.06
N LYS A 418 -40.71 12.82 -7.44
CA LYS A 418 -39.46 13.27 -6.80
C LYS A 418 -39.02 12.34 -5.67
N LEU A 419 -39.96 11.86 -4.86
CA LEU A 419 -39.67 10.88 -3.81
C LEU A 419 -39.16 9.56 -4.40
N LEU A 420 -39.81 9.05 -5.45
CA LEU A 420 -39.39 7.82 -6.11
C LEU A 420 -37.97 7.93 -6.67
N ALA A 421 -37.66 9.00 -7.39
CA ALA A 421 -36.33 9.25 -7.93
C ALA A 421 -35.26 9.30 -6.81
N LYS A 422 -35.56 9.96 -5.69
CA LYS A 422 -34.67 9.99 -4.51
C LYS A 422 -34.45 8.60 -3.91
N LEU A 423 -35.49 7.77 -3.83
CA LEU A 423 -35.36 6.40 -3.33
C LEU A 423 -34.56 5.52 -4.29
N GLU A 424 -34.75 5.68 -5.60
CA GLU A 424 -33.97 4.99 -6.64
C GLU A 424 -32.49 5.34 -6.55
N GLU A 425 -32.14 6.62 -6.40
CA GLU A 425 -30.77 7.08 -6.21
C GLU A 425 -30.14 6.50 -4.93
N GLN A 426 -30.87 6.52 -3.82
CA GLN A 426 -30.40 5.96 -2.55
C GLN A 426 -30.19 4.44 -2.61
N LEU A 427 -31.10 3.72 -3.27
CA LEU A 427 -30.96 2.28 -3.48
C LEU A 427 -29.74 1.98 -4.36
N MET A 428 -29.58 2.70 -5.48
CA MET A 428 -28.43 2.54 -6.36
C MET A 428 -27.12 2.75 -5.60
N LYS A 429 -27.02 3.79 -4.77
CA LYS A 429 -25.84 4.04 -3.92
C LYS A 429 -25.53 2.87 -2.96
N LEU A 430 -26.55 2.28 -2.33
CA LEU A 430 -26.35 1.13 -1.44
C LEU A 430 -25.90 -0.12 -2.21
N CYS A 431 -26.51 -0.39 -3.36
CA CYS A 431 -26.11 -1.50 -4.23
C CYS A 431 -24.66 -1.33 -4.70
N THR A 432 -24.29 -0.13 -5.17
CA THR A 432 -22.91 0.18 -5.57
C THR A 432 -21.91 -0.04 -4.42
N GLN A 433 -22.26 0.38 -3.20
CA GLN A 433 -21.42 0.13 -2.02
C GLN A 433 -21.27 -1.35 -1.70
N ALA A 434 -22.31 -2.15 -1.89
CA ALA A 434 -22.25 -3.60 -1.67
C ALA A 434 -21.34 -4.27 -2.71
N THR A 435 -21.50 -3.91 -3.99
CA THR A 435 -20.65 -4.39 -5.08
C THR A 435 -19.18 -4.03 -4.86
N ASP A 436 -18.89 -2.76 -4.56
CA ASP A 436 -17.52 -2.29 -4.32
C ASP A 436 -16.85 -3.03 -3.16
N LYS A 437 -17.61 -3.31 -2.09
CA LYS A 437 -17.11 -4.01 -0.92
C LYS A 437 -16.86 -5.50 -1.19
N GLU A 438 -17.73 -6.15 -1.95
CA GLU A 438 -17.58 -7.55 -2.34
C GLU A 438 -16.39 -7.74 -3.28
N GLU A 439 -16.29 -6.93 -4.34
CA GLU A 439 -15.19 -7.00 -5.31
C GLU A 439 -13.82 -6.76 -4.65
N ASN A 440 -13.76 -5.90 -3.62
CA ASN A 440 -12.52 -5.54 -2.93
C ASN A 440 -12.25 -6.34 -1.65
N LYS A 441 -12.99 -7.41 -1.35
CA LYS A 441 -12.85 -8.14 -0.05
C LYS A 441 -11.42 -8.60 0.24
N GLN A 442 -10.71 -9.06 -0.80
CA GLN A 442 -9.33 -9.58 -0.73
C GLN A 442 -8.28 -8.64 -1.36
N VAL A 443 -8.67 -7.43 -1.80
CA VAL A 443 -7.78 -6.51 -2.52
C VAL A 443 -7.50 -5.24 -1.70
N ALA A 444 -6.24 -4.83 -1.64
CA ALA A 444 -5.78 -3.65 -0.91
C ALA A 444 -5.50 -2.46 -1.84
N LEU A 445 -6.51 -1.60 -2.03
CA LEU A 445 -6.44 -0.44 -2.93
C LEU A 445 -5.57 0.73 -2.45
N GLY A 446 -5.26 0.80 -1.16
CA GLY A 446 -4.55 1.95 -0.58
C GLY A 446 -3.10 2.06 -1.02
N THR A 447 -2.40 0.93 -1.15
CA THR A 447 -0.97 0.90 -1.48
C THR A 447 -0.69 1.38 -2.89
N SER A 448 -1.48 0.92 -3.88
CA SER A 448 -1.41 1.39 -5.28
C SER A 448 -1.69 2.89 -5.35
N LYS A 449 -2.83 3.30 -4.78
CA LYS A 449 -3.32 4.69 -4.79
C LYS A 449 -2.34 5.71 -4.22
N LEU A 450 -1.56 5.33 -3.20
CA LEU A 450 -0.64 6.26 -2.54
C LEU A 450 0.75 6.30 -3.17
N ASN A 451 1.21 5.23 -3.81
CA ASN A 451 2.64 5.07 -4.11
C ASN A 451 2.96 4.75 -5.57
N TYR A 452 2.01 4.21 -6.33
CA TYR A 452 2.27 3.68 -7.69
C TYR A 452 1.44 4.35 -8.79
N LEU A 453 0.34 5.03 -8.42
CA LEU A 453 -0.51 5.75 -9.35
C LEU A 453 -0.10 7.22 -9.40
N ASP A 454 0.16 7.77 -10.58
CA ASP A 454 0.35 9.22 -10.74
C ASP A 454 -0.94 9.94 -10.34
N PRO A 455 -0.93 10.76 -9.27
CA PRO A 455 -2.13 11.42 -8.77
C PRO A 455 -2.77 12.37 -9.81
N ARG A 456 -2.01 12.85 -10.80
CA ARG A 456 -2.53 13.73 -11.86
C ARG A 456 -3.54 13.01 -12.74
N ILE A 457 -3.40 11.70 -12.96
CA ILE A 457 -4.40 10.88 -13.66
C ILE A 457 -5.76 10.96 -12.94
N SER A 458 -5.74 10.78 -11.61
CA SER A 458 -6.95 10.83 -10.79
C SER A 458 -7.53 12.24 -10.71
N VAL A 459 -6.69 13.28 -10.65
CA VAL A 459 -7.12 14.69 -10.64
C VAL A 459 -7.77 15.05 -11.97
N ALA A 460 -7.14 14.71 -13.10
CA ALA A 460 -7.68 14.97 -14.44
C ALA A 460 -9.02 14.28 -14.63
N TRP A 461 -9.14 13.01 -14.24
CA TRP A 461 -10.41 12.29 -14.25
C TRP A 461 -11.48 12.95 -13.37
N CYS A 462 -11.11 13.44 -12.17
CA CYS A 462 -12.04 14.16 -11.30
C CYS A 462 -12.56 15.45 -11.96
N LYS A 463 -11.67 16.23 -12.57
CA LYS A 463 -12.03 17.47 -13.30
C LYS A 463 -12.94 17.16 -14.49
N LYS A 464 -12.51 16.24 -15.36
CA LYS A 464 -13.20 15.85 -16.60
C LYS A 464 -14.64 15.36 -16.38
N PHE A 465 -14.89 14.63 -15.29
CA PHE A 465 -16.22 14.06 -15.00
C PHE A 465 -16.98 14.76 -13.87
N GLY A 466 -16.49 15.89 -13.38
CA GLY A 466 -17.13 16.66 -12.30
C GLY A 466 -17.23 15.89 -10.97
N VAL A 467 -16.29 14.97 -10.70
CA VAL A 467 -16.25 14.20 -9.46
C VAL A 467 -15.43 14.96 -8.42
N PRO A 468 -15.98 15.30 -7.24
CA PRO A 468 -15.22 16.01 -6.23
C PRO A 468 -14.01 15.19 -5.73
N VAL A 469 -12.83 15.80 -5.74
CA VAL A 469 -11.56 15.13 -5.40
C VAL A 469 -11.60 14.51 -4.00
N GLU A 470 -12.35 15.09 -3.06
CA GLU A 470 -12.54 14.56 -1.71
C GLU A 470 -13.27 13.21 -1.64
N LYS A 471 -13.98 12.83 -2.72
CA LYS A 471 -14.56 11.48 -2.85
C LYS A 471 -13.52 10.43 -3.20
N ILE A 472 -12.44 10.84 -3.85
CA ILE A 472 -11.31 9.97 -4.19
C ILE A 472 -10.26 10.05 -3.09
N TYR A 473 -9.74 11.22 -2.76
CA TYR A 473 -8.68 11.40 -1.78
C TYR A 473 -9.21 11.94 -0.45
N ASN A 474 -8.87 11.28 0.66
CA ASN A 474 -9.13 11.80 2.00
C ASN A 474 -8.25 13.03 2.32
N LYS A 475 -8.46 13.68 3.48
CA LYS A 475 -7.73 14.90 3.87
C LYS A 475 -6.20 14.76 3.74
N THR A 476 -5.61 13.76 4.37
CA THR A 476 -4.16 13.52 4.35
C THR A 476 -3.64 13.18 2.95
N GLN A 477 -4.43 12.48 2.13
CA GLN A 477 -4.09 12.21 0.74
C GLN A 477 -4.09 13.48 -0.11
N ARG A 478 -5.05 14.38 0.10
CA ARG A 478 -5.08 15.69 -0.58
C ARG A 478 -3.91 16.58 -0.16
N GLU A 479 -3.53 16.56 1.12
CA GLU A 479 -2.32 17.25 1.60
C GLU A 479 -1.05 16.70 0.94
N LYS A 480 -0.91 15.37 0.81
CA LYS A 480 0.22 14.75 0.10
C LYS A 480 0.26 15.15 -1.38
N PHE A 481 -0.90 15.13 -2.05
CA PHE A 481 -1.01 15.34 -3.49
C PHE A 481 -1.43 16.76 -3.87
N ALA A 482 -1.21 17.73 -2.98
CA ALA A 482 -1.55 19.13 -3.22
C ALA A 482 -0.92 19.64 -4.53
N TRP A 483 0.34 19.28 -4.78
CA TRP A 483 1.05 19.61 -6.02
C TRP A 483 0.31 19.14 -7.29
N ALA A 484 -0.26 17.93 -7.27
CA ALA A 484 -0.97 17.37 -8.41
C ALA A 484 -2.37 17.98 -8.60
N ILE A 485 -3.05 18.28 -7.49
CA ILE A 485 -4.39 18.89 -7.49
C ILE A 485 -4.35 20.30 -8.11
N ASP A 486 -3.31 21.05 -7.76
CA ASP A 486 -3.08 22.42 -8.23
C ASP A 486 -2.65 22.45 -9.71
N MET A 487 -1.65 21.61 -10.09
CA MET A 487 -1.01 21.73 -11.41
C MET A 487 -1.69 21.01 -12.58
N ALA A 488 -2.49 19.96 -12.34
CA ALA A 488 -3.00 19.11 -13.42
C ALA A 488 -4.34 19.60 -13.95
N ASP A 489 -4.49 19.73 -15.26
CA ASP A 489 -5.77 20.00 -15.93
C ASP A 489 -6.56 18.70 -16.21
N GLU A 490 -7.72 18.82 -16.87
CA GLU A 490 -8.58 17.69 -17.23
C GLU A 490 -8.10 16.87 -18.44
N GLU A 491 -7.12 17.39 -19.18
CA GLU A 491 -6.56 16.79 -20.39
C GLU A 491 -5.19 16.14 -20.14
N PHE A 492 -4.72 16.11 -18.89
CA PHE A 492 -3.47 15.46 -18.52
C PHE A 492 -3.44 13.99 -18.96
N GLU A 493 -2.37 13.64 -19.69
CA GLU A 493 -2.04 12.28 -20.08
C GLU A 493 -0.67 11.88 -19.51
N PHE A 494 -0.67 10.78 -18.73
CA PHE A 494 0.53 10.10 -18.27
C PHE A 494 1.23 9.44 -19.46
#